data_AF-A0A397XT88-F1
#
_entry.id   AF-A0A397XT88-F1
#
_cell.length_a   1.000
_cell.length_b   1.000
_cell.length_c   1.000
_cell.angle_alpha   90.00
_cell.angle_beta   90.00
_cell.angle_gamma   90.00
#
_symmetry.space_group_name_H-M   'P 1'
#
loop_
_entity.id
_entity.type
_entity.pdbx_description
1 polymer ?
#
loop_
_entity_poly.entity_id
_entity_poly.type
_entity_poly.pdbx_seq_one_letter_code
_entity_poly.pdbx_strand_id
1 'polypeptide(L)'
;MGICDINMIFTYAWLGASGSTHDSLVLQYVIDGDPIFLKPRIGKYYLIDFEYANKRGFLAPNRGSTRENIRYHLLEFDDGPPRNKKELPNKWYVSLFSVTERTFGI
;
A
#
# COMPACT_ATOMS: atom_id res chain seq x y z
N MET A 1 9.40 1.09 -9.22
CA MET A 1 8.17 0.61 -8.56
C MET A 1 8.08 -0.89 -8.70
N GLY A 2 7.63 -1.61 -7.67
CA GLY A 2 7.31 -3.03 -7.78
C GLY A 2 6.00 -3.36 -7.09
N ILE A 3 5.43 -4.51 -7.41
CA ILE A 3 4.28 -5.09 -6.72
C ILE A 3 4.65 -6.51 -6.35
N CYS A 4 4.45 -6.88 -5.09
CA CYS A 4 4.62 -8.23 -4.60
C CYS A 4 3.31 -8.78 -4.03
N ASP A 5 3.22 -10.11 -3.97
CA ASP A 5 2.14 -10.79 -3.25
C ASP A 5 2.51 -11.02 -1.77
N ILE A 6 1.62 -11.68 -1.04
CA ILE A 6 1.81 -11.99 0.39
C ILE A 6 2.96 -12.97 0.66
N ASN A 7 3.46 -13.65 -0.36
CA ASN A 7 4.57 -14.59 -0.28
C ASN A 7 5.91 -13.94 -0.64
N MET A 8 5.96 -12.60 -0.72
CA MET A 8 7.16 -11.83 -1.10
C MET A 8 7.61 -12.11 -2.54
N ILE A 9 6.71 -12.55 -3.42
CA ILE A 9 7.02 -12.79 -4.83
C ILE A 9 6.61 -11.55 -5.64
N PHE A 10 7.56 -10.99 -6.40
CA PHE A 10 7.28 -9.90 -7.32
C PHE A 10 6.37 -10.38 -8.45
N THR A 11 5.22 -9.73 -8.60
CA THR A 11 4.28 -9.94 -9.70
C THR A 11 4.43 -8.89 -10.79
N TYR A 12 5.09 -7.77 -10.47
CA TYR A 12 5.38 -6.68 -11.37
C TYR A 12 6.59 -5.88 -10.87
N ALA A 13 7.45 -5.45 -11.79
CA ALA A 13 8.57 -4.56 -11.51
C ALA A 13 8.78 -3.58 -12.67
N TRP A 14 9.00 -2.32 -12.34
CA TRP A 14 9.20 -1.25 -13.32
C TRP A 14 10.33 -0.32 -12.90
N LEU A 15 11.27 -0.13 -13.83
CA LEU A 15 12.55 0.55 -13.61
C LEU A 15 12.61 1.95 -14.23
N GLY A 16 11.56 2.40 -14.93
CA GLY A 16 11.61 3.52 -15.86
C GLY A 16 11.48 4.95 -15.31
N ALA A 17 11.82 5.22 -14.04
CA ALA A 17 11.81 6.58 -13.48
C ALA A 17 13.17 6.99 -12.93
N SER A 18 13.47 8.29 -13.00
CA SER A 18 14.62 8.88 -12.30
C SER A 18 14.48 8.65 -10.80
N GLY A 19 15.59 8.42 -10.10
CA GLY A 19 15.61 8.22 -8.64
C GLY A 19 15.10 9.41 -7.82
N SER A 20 14.96 10.60 -8.42
CA SER A 20 14.37 11.79 -7.81
C SER A 20 12.89 11.99 -8.14
N THR A 21 12.28 11.08 -8.90
CA THR A 21 10.87 11.19 -9.29
C THR A 21 9.98 10.89 -8.10
N HIS A 22 9.00 11.76 -7.84
CA HIS A 22 8.04 11.52 -6.78
C HIS A 22 7.25 10.24 -7.03
N ASP A 23 7.09 9.42 -5.99
CA ASP A 23 6.39 8.14 -5.99
C ASP A 23 5.04 8.17 -6.69
N SER A 24 4.21 9.19 -6.41
CA SER A 24 2.91 9.35 -7.08
C SER A 24 3.02 9.51 -8.60
N LEU A 25 4.08 10.13 -9.12
CA LEU A 25 4.33 10.25 -10.56
C LEU A 25 4.83 8.94 -11.16
N VAL A 26 5.69 8.21 -10.45
CA VAL A 26 6.15 6.87 -10.85
C VAL A 26 4.96 5.95 -11.08
N LEU A 27 3.99 5.93 -10.15
CA LEU A 27 2.77 5.15 -10.30
C LEU A 27 1.91 5.63 -11.47
N GLN A 28 1.85 6.94 -11.74
CA GLN A 28 1.09 7.47 -12.86
C GLN A 28 1.70 7.05 -14.21
N TYR A 29 3.03 7.14 -14.36
CA TYR A 29 3.75 6.68 -15.55
C TYR A 29 3.48 5.21 -15.85
N VAL A 30 3.45 4.38 -14.82
CA VAL A 30 3.13 2.96 -14.97
C VAL A 30 1.69 2.74 -15.43
N ILE A 31 0.73 3.41 -14.81
CA ILE A 31 -0.70 3.24 -15.13
C ILE A 31 -1.03 3.66 -16.57
N ASP A 32 -0.35 4.71 -17.06
CA ASP A 32 -0.64 5.31 -18.36
C ASP A 32 0.23 4.75 -19.49
N GLY A 33 1.48 4.40 -19.17
CA GLY A 33 2.51 4.11 -20.17
C GLY A 33 2.93 2.66 -20.27
N ASP A 34 2.69 1.83 -19.24
CA ASP A 34 3.12 0.43 -19.27
C ASP A 34 1.97 -0.52 -19.69
N PRO A 35 2.04 -1.13 -20.90
CA PRO A 35 1.00 -2.04 -21.38
C PRO A 35 0.94 -3.37 -20.62
N ILE A 36 2.01 -3.77 -19.92
CA ILE A 36 2.03 -5.01 -19.12
C ILE A 36 1.51 -4.77 -17.69
N PHE A 37 1.32 -3.52 -17.28
CA PHE A 37 0.77 -3.22 -15.96
C PHE A 37 -0.71 -3.63 -15.86
N LEU A 38 -0.99 -4.56 -14.95
CA LEU A 38 -2.34 -5.04 -14.70
C LEU A 38 -3.01 -4.16 -13.65
N LYS A 39 -4.02 -3.38 -14.06
CA LYS A 39 -4.88 -2.68 -13.10
C LYS A 39 -5.66 -3.71 -12.27
N PRO A 40 -5.93 -3.43 -10.98
CA PRO A 40 -6.77 -4.29 -10.16
C PRO A 40 -8.12 -4.54 -10.83
N ARG A 41 -8.61 -5.78 -10.75
CA ARG A 41 -9.98 -6.11 -11.18
C ARG A 41 -11.00 -5.31 -10.36
N ILE A 42 -12.18 -5.11 -10.92
CA ILE A 42 -13.28 -4.42 -10.23
C ILE A 42 -13.53 -5.09 -8.87
N GLY A 43 -13.54 -4.30 -7.80
CA GLY A 43 -13.69 -4.76 -6.42
C GLY A 43 -12.40 -5.23 -5.74
N LYS A 44 -11.26 -5.22 -6.43
CA LYS A 44 -9.94 -5.50 -5.86
C LYS A 44 -9.08 -4.23 -5.77
N TYR A 45 -8.12 -4.24 -4.86
CA TYR A 45 -7.24 -3.11 -4.59
C TYR A 45 -5.81 -3.60 -4.41
N TYR A 46 -4.84 -2.85 -4.94
CA TYR A 46 -3.47 -2.92 -4.48
C TYR A 46 -3.33 -2.11 -3.19
N LEU A 47 -2.56 -2.63 -2.24
CA LEU A 47 -2.12 -1.85 -1.10
C LEU A 47 -0.92 -1.02 -1.52
N ILE A 48 -0.97 0.27 -1.21
CA ILE A 48 0.05 1.25 -1.57
C ILE A 48 0.59 1.91 -0.31
N ASP A 49 1.85 2.32 -0.37
CA ASP A 49 2.49 3.06 0.72
C ASP A 49 1.70 4.32 1.12
N PHE A 50 1.90 4.77 2.35
CA PHE A 50 1.28 5.95 2.93
C PHE A 50 1.56 7.24 2.15
N GLU A 51 2.61 7.25 1.34
CA GLU A 51 3.00 8.38 0.48
C GLU A 51 2.12 8.50 -0.77
N TYR A 52 1.33 7.47 -1.07
CA TYR A 52 0.42 7.47 -2.20
C TYR A 52 -0.99 7.92 -1.78
N ALA A 53 -1.61 8.74 -2.62
CA ALA A 53 -3.00 9.11 -2.44
C ALA A 53 -3.93 7.92 -2.73
N ASN A 54 -4.97 7.77 -1.89
CA ASN A 54 -6.07 6.83 -2.13
C ASN A 54 -6.76 7.13 -3.47
N LYS A 55 -6.87 6.11 -4.33
CA LYS A 55 -7.59 6.20 -5.60
C LYS A 55 -8.27 4.86 -5.93
N ARG A 56 -9.18 4.85 -6.90
CA ARG A 56 -9.87 3.60 -7.27
C ARG A 56 -8.84 2.53 -7.67
N GLY A 57 -8.87 1.39 -6.98
CA GLY A 57 -7.91 0.29 -7.18
C GLY A 57 -6.62 0.37 -6.35
N PHE A 58 -6.38 1.45 -5.60
CA PHE A 58 -5.18 1.62 -4.79
C PHE A 58 -5.56 2.15 -3.41
N LEU A 59 -5.23 1.40 -2.37
CA LEU A 59 -5.65 1.67 -0.99
C LEU A 59 -4.43 1.90 -0.09
N ALA A 60 -4.35 3.11 0.45
CA ALA A 60 -3.42 3.54 1.48
C ALA A 60 -4.05 3.35 2.88
N PRO A 61 -3.24 3.26 3.95
CA PRO A 61 -3.75 3.07 5.30
C PRO A 61 -4.59 4.25 5.76
N ASN A 62 -5.61 3.99 6.59
CA ASN A 62 -6.45 5.04 7.13
C ASN A 62 -5.75 5.72 8.30
N ARG A 63 -5.25 6.94 8.10
CA ARG A 63 -4.61 7.74 9.15
C ARG A 63 -5.59 8.35 10.17
N GLY A 64 -6.90 8.11 10.02
CA GLY A 64 -7.93 8.75 10.83
C GLY A 64 -8.06 10.25 10.58
N SER A 65 -8.83 10.89 11.45
CA SER A 65 -8.91 12.35 11.52
C SER A 65 -8.28 12.81 12.82
N THR A 66 -7.99 14.11 12.97
CA THR A 66 -7.41 14.68 14.21
C THR A 66 -8.24 14.39 15.47
N ARG A 67 -9.51 13.99 15.30
CA ARG A 67 -10.44 13.63 16.38
C ARG A 67 -10.57 12.13 16.61
N GLU A 68 -9.99 11.31 15.74
CA GLU A 68 -10.05 9.86 15.79
C GLU A 68 -8.63 9.31 15.92
N ASN A 69 -8.28 8.82 17.11
CA ASN A 69 -7.06 8.06 17.29
C ASN A 69 -7.26 6.66 16.68
N ILE A 70 -6.76 6.45 15.45
CA ILE A 70 -6.83 5.17 14.75
C ILE A 70 -5.43 4.59 14.72
N ARG A 71 -5.28 3.39 15.28
CA ARG A 71 -4.01 2.65 15.21
C ARG A 71 -3.67 2.25 13.78
N TYR A 72 -2.40 2.41 13.39
CA TYR A 72 -1.88 2.05 12.08
C TYR A 72 -0.39 1.64 12.11
N HIS A 73 0.21 1.48 13.29
CA HIS A 73 1.51 0.80 13.43
C HIS A 73 1.31 -0.62 13.94
N LEU A 74 2.17 -1.55 13.53
CA LEU A 74 1.98 -2.99 13.84
C LEU A 74 2.00 -3.22 15.35
N LEU A 75 2.95 -2.58 16.03
CA LEU A 75 3.17 -2.65 17.47
C LEU A 75 1.96 -2.14 18.28
N GLU A 76 1.16 -1.24 17.73
CA GLU A 76 -0.02 -0.73 18.43
C GLU A 76 -1.13 -1.79 18.53
N PHE A 77 -1.10 -2.82 17.67
CA PHE A 77 -2.06 -3.92 17.68
C PHE A 77 -1.66 -5.10 18.58
N ASP A 78 -0.48 -5.04 19.21
CA ASP A 78 -0.07 -6.02 20.23
C ASP A 78 -0.83 -5.80 21.55
N ASP A 79 -1.26 -4.56 21.83
CA ASP A 79 -2.08 -4.16 22.98
C ASP A 79 -3.58 -4.50 22.81
N GLY A 80 -3.88 -5.54 22.03
CA GLY A 80 -5.23 -6.09 21.88
C GLY A 80 -5.95 -5.72 20.56
N PRO A 81 -7.18 -6.26 20.38
CA PRO A 81 -7.89 -6.28 19.10
C PRO A 81 -8.31 -4.86 18.63
N PRO A 82 -8.62 -4.69 17.33
CA PRO A 82 -9.16 -3.44 16.79
C PRO A 82 -10.35 -2.90 17.60
N ARG A 83 -10.28 -1.62 18.00
CA ARG A 83 -11.27 -0.93 18.84
C ARG A 83 -12.44 -0.38 18.05
N ASN A 84 -12.27 -0.20 16.74
CA ASN A 84 -13.29 0.39 15.88
C ASN A 84 -13.27 -0.23 14.47
N LYS A 85 -14.31 0.06 13.68
CA LYS A 85 -14.48 -0.48 12.32
C LYS A 85 -13.39 -0.03 11.34
N LYS A 86 -12.65 1.03 11.64
CA LYS A 86 -11.57 1.58 10.80
C LYS A 86 -10.20 0.94 11.13
N GLU A 87 -10.01 0.48 12.36
CA GLU A 87 -8.79 -0.19 12.80
C GLU A 87 -8.62 -1.61 12.24
N LEU A 88 -9.72 -2.34 12.01
CA LEU A 88 -9.61 -3.71 11.47
C LEU A 88 -8.98 -3.73 10.06
N PRO A 89 -9.43 -2.89 9.10
CA PRO A 89 -8.73 -2.73 7.83
C PRO A 89 -7.27 -2.29 7.99
N ASN A 90 -6.97 -1.39 8.93
CA ASN A 90 -5.60 -0.95 9.18
C ASN A 90 -4.71 -2.06 9.72
N LYS A 91 -5.20 -2.90 10.63
CA LYS A 91 -4.43 -4.04 11.12
C LYS A 91 -4.00 -4.95 9.98
N TRP A 92 -4.94 -5.29 9.08
CA TRP A 92 -4.63 -6.08 7.88
C TRP A 92 -3.67 -5.35 6.94
N TYR A 93 -3.88 -4.05 6.73
CA TYR A 93 -2.98 -3.24 5.92
C TYR A 93 -1.55 -3.35 6.45
N VAL A 94 -1.32 -3.13 7.75
CA VAL A 94 0.03 -3.08 8.32
C VAL A 94 0.68 -4.46 8.33
N SER A 95 -0.08 -5.52 8.59
CA SER A 95 0.42 -6.89 8.44
C SER A 95 0.88 -7.17 7.00
N LEU A 96 0.13 -6.72 6.00
CA LEU A 96 0.49 -6.88 4.59
C LEU A 96 1.63 -5.94 4.18
N PHE A 97 1.67 -4.72 4.70
CA PHE A 97 2.73 -3.76 4.46
C PHE A 97 4.08 -4.26 4.98
N SER A 98 4.09 -4.97 6.12
CA SER A 98 5.30 -5.64 6.61
C SER A 98 5.87 -6.69 5.65
N VAL A 99 5.04 -7.25 4.76
CA VAL A 99 5.50 -8.13 3.67
C VAL A 99 6.21 -7.30 2.61
N THR A 100 5.61 -6.17 2.21
CA THR A 100 6.21 -5.21 1.26
C THR A 100 7.55 -4.72 1.78
N GLU A 101 7.62 -4.21 3.01
CA GLU A 101 8.88 -3.70 3.60
C GLU A 101 9.98 -4.75 3.57
N ARG A 102 9.70 -5.98 4.02
CA ARG A 102 10.64 -7.09 3.96
C ARG A 102 11.04 -7.49 2.54
N THR A 103 10.14 -7.32 1.57
CA THR A 103 10.40 -7.68 0.16
C THR A 103 11.31 -6.66 -0.52
N PHE A 104 11.12 -5.38 -0.21
CA PHE A 104 11.94 -4.28 -0.75
C PHE A 104 13.18 -3.96 0.09
N GLY A 105 13.26 -4.46 1.33
CA GLY A 105 14.36 -4.20 2.25
C GLY A 105 14.37 -2.77 2.81
N ILE A 106 13.19 -2.18 2.98
CA ILE A 106 12.96 -0.83 3.53
C ILE A 106 12.56 -0.87 5.00
#